data_AF-A0A960NRB1-F1
#
_entry.id   AF-A0A960NRB1-F1
#
_cell.length_a   1.000
_cell.length_b   1.000
_cell.length_c   1.000
_cell.angle_alpha   90.00
_cell.angle_beta   90.00
_cell.angle_gamma   90.00
#
_symmetry.space_group_name_H-M   'P 1'
#
loop_
_entity.id
_entity.type
_entity.pdbx_description
1 polymer ?
#
loop_
_entity_poly.entity_id
_entity_poly.type
_entity_poly.pdbx_seq_one_letter_code
_entity_poly.pdbx_strand_id
1 'polypeptide(L)'
;MTLLLIVLLGPWLVLGVNYATKPRPTETPTDTTASPTTEGATPCAPGPWGNLEYIRILTEPPEQQVGGSFPAIDHVKWTFPGYTNAQLDALWQAAGLTSAELAVVDRPDNREFDLNRITILAPKDLVFNLTAEARKVIYTALSVFPENYPYAEPYRFTVSARDEWFKDSGLKPETIALVERLLFQRGNSLLFSDQALV
;
A
#
# COMPACT_ATOMS: atom_id res chain seq x y z
N MET A 1 6.45 -49.81 -25.38
CA MET A 1 6.48 -48.44 -24.80
C MET A 1 6.38 -48.42 -23.27
N THR A 2 6.02 -49.53 -22.62
CA THR A 2 5.90 -49.66 -21.14
C THR A 2 7.23 -49.96 -20.43
N LEU A 3 8.17 -50.65 -21.08
CA LEU A 3 9.49 -50.96 -20.48
C LEU A 3 10.42 -49.74 -20.35
N LEU A 4 10.25 -48.72 -21.20
CA LEU A 4 11.10 -47.52 -21.20
C LEU A 4 10.77 -46.58 -20.02
N LEU A 5 9.50 -46.52 -19.61
CA LEU A 5 9.01 -45.71 -18.49
C LEU A 5 9.52 -46.20 -17.13
N ILE A 6 9.67 -47.53 -16.96
CA ILE A 6 10.16 -48.12 -15.71
C ILE A 6 11.66 -47.83 -15.53
N VAL A 7 12.45 -47.89 -16.60
CA VAL A 7 13.90 -47.58 -16.54
C VAL A 7 14.15 -46.09 -16.30
N LEU A 8 13.29 -45.21 -16.85
CA LEU A 8 13.43 -43.77 -16.68
C LEU A 8 12.93 -43.26 -15.32
N LEU A 9 11.86 -43.84 -14.76
CA LEU A 9 11.26 -43.34 -13.51
C LEU A 9 11.66 -44.15 -12.26
N GLY A 10 12.06 -45.41 -12.43
CA GLY A 10 12.46 -46.30 -11.34
C GLY A 10 13.57 -45.74 -10.44
N PRO A 11 14.67 -45.19 -11.00
CA PRO A 11 15.75 -44.62 -10.19
C PRO A 11 15.30 -43.42 -9.36
N TRP A 12 14.41 -42.57 -9.89
CA TRP A 12 13.91 -41.38 -9.20
C TRP A 12 12.92 -41.71 -8.09
N LEU A 13 12.10 -42.75 -8.28
CA LEU A 13 11.21 -43.26 -7.23
C LEU A 13 12.00 -43.82 -6.05
N VAL A 14 13.08 -44.58 -6.31
CA VAL A 14 13.95 -45.12 -5.25
C VAL A 14 14.68 -43.99 -4.52
N LEU A 15 15.21 -42.99 -5.24
CA LEU A 15 15.83 -41.80 -4.64
C LEU A 15 14.86 -40.97 -3.80
N GLY A 16 13.62 -40.76 -4.28
CA GLY A 16 12.59 -40.01 -3.56
C GLY A 16 12.14 -40.67 -2.27
N VAL A 17 11.95 -42.00 -2.29
CA VAL A 17 11.61 -42.76 -1.07
C VAL A 17 12.76 -42.72 -0.07
N ASN A 18 14.02 -42.88 -0.51
CA ASN A 18 15.17 -42.87 0.39
C ASN A 18 15.43 -41.48 1.04
N TYR A 19 15.05 -40.40 0.38
CA TYR A 19 15.10 -39.06 0.96
C TYR A 19 13.97 -38.80 1.97
N ALA A 20 12.77 -39.33 1.70
CA ALA A 20 11.62 -39.19 2.59
C ALA A 20 11.74 -40.03 3.87
N THR A 21 12.48 -41.15 3.84
CA THR A 21 12.59 -42.08 4.97
C THR A 21 13.84 -41.90 5.82
N LYS A 22 14.73 -40.95 5.51
CA LYS A 22 15.86 -40.66 6.42
C LYS A 22 15.30 -39.98 7.67
N PRO A 23 15.40 -40.62 8.86
CA PRO A 23 15.04 -39.95 10.09
C PRO A 23 15.93 -38.71 10.23
N ARG A 24 15.29 -37.55 10.31
CA ARG A 24 15.96 -36.27 10.54
C ARG A 24 16.72 -36.39 11.88
N PRO A 25 18.02 -36.06 11.93
CA PRO A 25 18.73 -36.01 13.20
C PRO A 25 17.93 -35.12 14.15
N THR A 26 17.37 -35.72 15.19
CA THR A 26 16.75 -34.97 16.26
C THR A 26 17.91 -34.53 17.12
N GLU A 27 18.46 -33.35 16.80
CA GLU A 27 19.29 -32.63 17.75
C GLU A 27 18.37 -32.27 18.92
N THR A 28 18.45 -33.05 19.98
CA THR A 28 17.88 -32.68 21.28
C THR A 28 18.61 -31.41 21.72
N PRO A 29 17.93 -30.25 21.84
CA PRO A 29 18.57 -29.06 22.36
C PRO A 29 18.76 -29.28 23.86
N THR A 30 19.93 -29.81 24.23
CA THR A 30 20.40 -29.75 25.61
C THR A 30 21.04 -28.38 25.78
N ASP A 31 20.21 -27.37 26.00
CA ASP A 31 20.56 -26.26 26.89
C ASP A 31 19.32 -25.39 27.12
N THR A 32 18.63 -25.66 28.24
CA THR A 32 17.77 -24.65 28.87
C THR A 32 18.69 -23.69 29.62
N THR A 33 19.41 -22.86 28.87
CA THR A 33 19.83 -21.57 29.40
C THR A 33 18.69 -20.62 29.05
N ALA A 34 17.91 -20.23 30.05
CA ALA A 34 16.91 -19.18 29.88
C ALA A 34 17.62 -17.94 29.31
N SER A 35 17.39 -17.66 28.03
CA SER A 35 17.88 -16.43 27.42
C SER A 35 17.29 -15.25 28.18
N PRO A 36 18.05 -14.19 28.45
CA PRO A 36 17.50 -13.00 29.09
C PRO A 36 16.37 -12.48 28.21
N THR A 37 15.15 -12.48 28.75
CA THR A 37 14.01 -11.83 28.11
C THR A 37 14.40 -10.39 27.86
N THR A 38 14.54 -10.02 26.59
CA THR A 38 14.83 -8.63 26.23
C THR A 38 13.56 -7.84 26.53
N GLU A 39 13.66 -6.86 27.42
CA GLU A 39 12.53 -6.03 27.81
C GLU A 39 11.93 -5.35 26.55
N GLY A 40 10.65 -5.62 26.28
CA GLY A 40 9.96 -5.13 25.07
C GLY A 40 10.04 -6.04 23.84
N ALA A 41 10.69 -7.21 23.92
CA ALA A 41 10.70 -8.18 22.83
C ALA A 41 9.42 -9.02 22.79
N THR A 42 8.91 -9.26 21.58
CA THR A 42 7.72 -10.08 21.33
C THR A 42 8.14 -11.47 20.88
N PRO A 43 7.65 -12.55 21.52
CA PRO A 43 8.01 -13.92 21.15
C PRO A 43 7.36 -14.32 19.82
N CYS A 44 8.10 -15.07 19.01
CA CYS A 44 7.65 -15.67 17.76
C CYS A 44 7.10 -17.09 17.98
N ALA A 45 6.39 -17.62 16.98
CA ALA A 45 5.99 -19.02 16.98
C ALA A 45 7.23 -19.95 16.98
N PRO A 46 7.24 -21.04 17.76
CA PRO A 46 8.35 -22.00 17.79
C PRO A 46 8.58 -22.63 16.41
N GLY A 47 9.83 -22.82 16.04
CA GLY A 47 10.19 -23.39 14.74
C GLY A 47 11.56 -24.06 14.74
N PRO A 48 12.04 -24.50 13.56
CA PRO A 48 13.34 -25.17 13.43
C PRO A 48 14.54 -24.27 13.81
N TRP A 49 14.29 -22.99 14.04
CA TRP A 49 15.28 -21.98 14.47
C TRP A 49 15.28 -21.72 15.99
N GLY A 50 14.55 -22.53 16.77
CA GLY A 50 14.41 -22.35 18.21
C GLY A 50 13.36 -21.30 18.59
N ASN A 51 13.54 -20.70 19.77
CA ASN A 51 12.68 -19.64 20.27
C ASN A 51 13.21 -18.29 19.79
N LEU A 52 12.47 -17.65 18.88
CA LEU A 52 12.81 -16.32 18.37
C LEU A 52 12.00 -15.26 19.11
N GLU A 53 12.60 -14.09 19.30
CA GLU A 53 11.94 -12.88 19.78
C GLU A 53 12.26 -11.73 18.82
N TYR A 54 11.37 -10.75 18.67
CA TYR A 54 11.63 -9.56 17.87
C TYR A 54 11.36 -8.28 18.68
N ILE A 55 12.14 -7.24 18.39
CA ILE A 55 11.85 -5.86 18.79
C ILE A 55 11.63 -5.04 17.52
N ARG A 56 10.70 -4.08 17.58
CA ARG A 56 10.52 -3.11 16.49
C ARG A 56 11.35 -1.87 16.79
N ILE A 57 12.22 -1.51 15.86
CA ILE A 57 12.98 -0.27 15.91
C ILE A 57 12.50 0.58 14.73
N LEU A 58 11.90 1.73 15.02
CA LEU A 58 11.55 2.71 14.01
C LEU A 58 12.81 3.52 13.67
N THR A 59 13.27 3.43 12.43
CA THR A 59 14.40 4.23 11.94
C THR A 59 13.87 5.47 11.26
N GLU A 60 14.26 6.65 11.76
CA GLU A 60 13.97 7.91 11.08
C GLU A 60 14.89 8.08 9.85
N PRO A 61 14.39 8.67 8.75
CA PRO A 61 15.26 9.04 7.64
C PRO A 61 16.30 10.08 8.11
N PRO A 62 17.58 9.97 7.68
CA PRO A 62 18.59 11.01 7.90
C PRO A 62 18.08 12.40 7.54
N GLU A 63 18.39 13.41 8.36
CA GLU A 63 17.92 14.80 8.19
C GLU A 63 18.24 15.35 6.79
N GLN A 64 19.38 14.97 6.20
CA GLN A 64 19.77 15.38 4.86
C GLN A 64 18.85 14.82 3.75
N GLN A 65 18.09 13.75 4.04
CA GLN A 65 17.08 13.17 3.16
C GLN A 65 15.69 13.74 3.42
N VAL A 66 15.47 14.41 4.56
CA VAL A 66 14.26 15.17 4.86
C VAL A 66 14.37 16.55 4.21
N GLY A 67 14.32 16.57 2.88
CA GLY A 67 14.51 17.78 2.08
C GLY A 67 13.40 17.97 1.05
N GLY A 68 12.73 19.11 1.11
CA GLY A 68 11.83 19.62 0.06
C GLY A 68 10.63 20.38 0.60
N SER A 69 10.56 21.69 0.31
CA SER A 69 9.27 22.38 0.24
C SER A 69 8.54 21.79 -0.96
N PHE A 70 7.39 21.15 -0.76
CA PHE A 70 6.50 20.89 -1.88
C PHE A 70 6.06 22.25 -2.45
N PRO A 71 6.13 22.47 -3.77
CA PRO A 71 5.61 23.70 -4.34
C PRO A 71 4.11 23.77 -4.04
N ALA A 72 3.63 24.96 -3.68
CA ALA A 72 2.19 25.18 -3.56
C ALA A 72 1.54 24.89 -4.92
N ILE A 73 0.54 24.02 -4.92
CA ILE A 73 -0.26 23.68 -6.10
C ILE A 73 -1.70 24.18 -5.92
N ASP A 74 -2.26 24.72 -6.99
CA ASP A 74 -3.67 25.09 -7.05
C ASP A 74 -4.54 23.94 -7.58
N HIS A 75 -3.94 23.04 -8.38
CA HIS A 75 -4.62 21.91 -9.01
C HIS A 75 -3.77 20.65 -8.94
N VAL A 76 -4.45 19.52 -8.78
CA VAL A 76 -3.88 18.18 -8.93
C VAL A 76 -4.26 17.64 -10.30
N LYS A 77 -3.30 17.04 -11.00
CA LYS A 77 -3.52 16.48 -12.32
C LYS A 77 -3.98 15.03 -12.23
N TRP A 78 -5.15 14.74 -12.76
CA TRP A 78 -5.72 13.39 -12.90
C TRP A 78 -5.82 13.02 -14.37
N THR A 79 -5.01 12.07 -14.83
CA THR A 79 -4.98 11.68 -16.25
C THR A 79 -5.72 10.37 -16.44
N PHE A 80 -6.63 10.30 -17.41
CA PHE A 80 -7.40 9.11 -17.75
C PHE A 80 -7.18 8.73 -19.23
N PRO A 81 -6.08 8.02 -19.55
CA PRO A 81 -5.85 7.49 -20.90
C PRO A 81 -6.96 6.52 -21.34
N GLY A 82 -7.46 6.70 -22.56
CA GLY A 82 -8.49 5.83 -23.16
C GLY A 82 -9.89 5.93 -22.53
N TYR A 83 -10.09 6.82 -21.56
CA TYR A 83 -11.42 7.05 -20.98
C TYR A 83 -12.28 7.90 -21.92
N THR A 84 -13.56 7.54 -21.98
CA THR A 84 -14.63 8.35 -22.57
C THR A 84 -15.29 9.22 -21.48
N ASN A 85 -16.00 10.28 -21.90
CA ASN A 85 -16.81 11.08 -20.97
C ASN A 85 -17.80 10.22 -20.16
N ALA A 86 -18.49 9.27 -20.81
CA ALA A 86 -19.45 8.40 -20.13
C ALA A 86 -18.81 7.50 -19.06
N GLN A 87 -17.57 7.03 -19.30
CA GLN A 87 -16.82 6.28 -18.28
C GLN A 87 -16.40 7.16 -17.12
N LEU A 88 -16.03 8.41 -17.39
CA LEU A 88 -15.69 9.38 -16.37
C LEU A 88 -16.90 9.76 -15.51
N ASP A 89 -18.06 9.97 -16.14
CA ASP A 89 -19.33 10.23 -15.45
C ASP A 89 -19.70 9.05 -14.54
N ALA A 90 -19.58 7.82 -15.05
CA ALA A 90 -19.81 6.61 -14.24
C ALA A 90 -18.84 6.51 -13.06
N LEU A 91 -17.57 6.91 -13.25
CA LEU A 91 -16.57 6.96 -12.17
C LEU A 91 -16.99 7.97 -11.09
N TRP A 92 -17.44 9.16 -11.48
CA TRP A 92 -17.86 10.17 -10.51
C TRP A 92 -19.10 9.76 -9.73
N GLN A 93 -20.06 9.13 -10.39
CA GLN A 93 -21.24 8.57 -9.71
C GLN A 93 -20.84 7.44 -8.74
N ALA A 94 -19.93 6.55 -9.14
CA ALA A 94 -19.43 5.49 -8.26
C ALA A 94 -18.64 6.03 -7.07
N ALA A 95 -17.93 7.15 -7.25
CA ALA A 95 -17.23 7.86 -6.18
C ALA A 95 -18.17 8.69 -5.29
N GLY A 96 -19.43 8.86 -5.69
CA GLY A 96 -20.43 9.60 -4.93
C GLY A 96 -20.18 11.11 -4.88
N LEU A 97 -19.60 11.69 -5.93
CA LEU A 97 -19.42 13.14 -6.02
C LEU A 97 -20.79 13.84 -6.00
N THR A 98 -20.88 14.91 -5.22
CA THR A 98 -22.05 15.77 -5.19
C THR A 98 -22.19 16.55 -6.50
N SER A 99 -23.40 17.05 -6.78
CA SER A 99 -23.64 17.90 -7.96
C SER A 99 -22.75 19.15 -7.99
N ALA A 100 -22.39 19.68 -6.81
CA ALA A 100 -21.48 20.83 -6.71
C ALA A 100 -20.04 20.47 -7.09
N GLU A 101 -19.55 19.31 -6.66
CA GLU A 101 -18.21 18.82 -7.01
C GLU A 101 -18.12 18.43 -8.48
N LEU A 102 -19.15 17.78 -9.02
CA LEU A 102 -19.29 17.49 -10.45
C LEU A 102 -19.20 18.76 -11.29
N ALA A 103 -19.94 19.81 -10.91
CA ALA A 103 -19.90 21.09 -11.59
C ALA A 103 -18.52 21.77 -11.54
N VAL A 104 -17.63 21.39 -10.60
CA VAL A 104 -16.24 21.86 -10.55
C VAL A 104 -15.37 21.06 -11.51
N VAL A 105 -15.42 19.72 -11.51
CA VAL A 105 -14.60 18.90 -12.41
C VAL A 105 -15.01 19.04 -13.88
N ASP A 106 -16.27 19.37 -14.15
CA ASP A 106 -16.79 19.56 -15.51
C ASP A 106 -16.55 20.94 -16.10
N ARG A 107 -15.93 21.87 -15.35
CA ARG A 107 -15.57 23.18 -15.90
C ARG A 107 -14.60 23.01 -17.07
N PRO A 108 -14.81 23.69 -18.20
CA PRO A 108 -13.89 23.60 -19.34
C PRO A 108 -12.44 23.92 -18.97
N ASP A 109 -12.22 24.90 -18.08
CA ASP A 109 -10.88 25.30 -17.63
C ASP A 109 -10.17 24.21 -16.78
N ASN A 110 -10.95 23.29 -16.20
CA ASN A 110 -10.42 22.18 -15.41
C ASN A 110 -10.24 20.91 -16.25
N ARG A 111 -10.41 20.98 -17.57
CA ARG A 111 -10.40 19.82 -18.46
C ARG A 111 -9.50 20.07 -19.66
N GLU A 112 -8.55 19.16 -19.84
CA GLU A 112 -7.74 19.11 -21.06
C GLU A 112 -8.07 17.83 -21.82
N PHE A 113 -8.32 17.98 -23.12
CA PHE A 113 -8.61 16.88 -24.02
C PHE A 113 -7.45 16.72 -25.00
N ASP A 114 -6.94 15.49 -25.09
CA ASP A 114 -6.00 15.07 -26.12
C ASP A 114 -6.55 13.79 -26.79
N LEU A 115 -6.04 13.46 -27.98
CA LEU A 115 -6.55 12.45 -28.91
C LEU A 115 -6.96 11.12 -28.27
N ASN A 116 -6.32 10.71 -27.17
CA ASN A 116 -6.66 9.48 -26.46
C ASN A 116 -6.53 9.59 -24.92
N ARG A 117 -6.69 10.79 -24.35
CA ARG A 117 -6.70 10.97 -22.90
C ARG A 117 -7.56 12.15 -22.48
N ILE A 118 -8.20 12.00 -21.33
CA ILE A 118 -8.85 13.11 -20.63
C ILE A 118 -8.01 13.44 -19.42
N THR A 119 -7.59 14.70 -19.28
CA THR A 119 -6.93 15.19 -18.08
C THR A 119 -7.89 16.10 -17.32
N ILE A 120 -8.03 15.85 -16.03
CA ILE A 120 -8.76 16.72 -15.11
C ILE A 120 -7.74 17.45 -14.25
N LEU A 121 -7.79 18.78 -14.28
CA LEU A 121 -7.09 19.65 -13.35
C LEU A 121 -8.02 19.85 -12.14
N ALA A 122 -7.95 18.92 -11.19
CA ALA A 122 -8.80 18.93 -10.00
C ALA A 122 -8.33 20.01 -9.02
N PRO A 123 -9.14 21.02 -8.69
CA PRO A 123 -8.73 22.07 -7.75
C PRO A 123 -8.37 21.49 -6.38
N LYS A 124 -7.34 22.06 -5.74
CA LYS A 124 -6.86 21.62 -4.42
C LYS A 124 -8.00 21.45 -3.41
N ASP A 125 -8.91 22.41 -3.32
CA ASP A 125 -10.02 22.38 -2.37
C ASP A 125 -11.01 21.24 -2.64
N LEU A 126 -11.23 20.88 -3.90
CA LEU A 126 -12.04 19.72 -4.25
C LEU A 126 -11.36 18.44 -3.74
N VAL A 127 -10.08 18.24 -4.08
CA VAL A 127 -9.33 17.04 -3.70
C VAL A 127 -9.22 16.93 -2.18
N PHE A 128 -9.01 18.06 -1.50
CA PHE A 128 -8.94 18.14 -0.05
C PHE A 128 -10.26 17.73 0.62
N ASN A 129 -11.40 18.02 0.00
CA ASN A 129 -12.73 17.77 0.56
C ASN A 129 -13.38 16.44 0.15
N LEU A 130 -12.74 15.66 -0.72
CA LEU A 130 -13.19 14.29 -1.00
C LEU A 130 -13.38 13.48 0.29
N THR A 131 -14.34 12.57 0.26
CA THR A 131 -14.47 11.54 1.29
C THR A 131 -13.40 10.46 1.10
N ALA A 132 -13.11 9.67 2.14
CA ALA A 132 -12.20 8.52 2.02
C ALA A 132 -12.69 7.53 0.93
N GLU A 133 -14.01 7.43 0.76
CA GLU A 133 -14.64 6.51 -0.18
C GLU A 133 -14.53 7.02 -1.62
N ALA A 134 -14.74 8.31 -1.82
CA ALA A 134 -14.49 8.97 -3.10
C ALA A 134 -13.02 8.85 -3.51
N ARG A 135 -12.08 9.15 -2.59
CA ARG A 135 -10.64 8.96 -2.82
C ARG A 135 -10.33 7.53 -3.24
N LYS A 136 -10.83 6.54 -2.49
CA LYS A 136 -10.61 5.12 -2.80
C LYS A 136 -11.05 4.78 -4.22
N VAL A 137 -12.23 5.21 -4.65
CA VAL A 137 -12.76 4.92 -5.99
C VAL A 137 -11.92 5.61 -7.07
N ILE A 138 -11.74 6.94 -6.96
CA ILE A 138 -11.03 7.74 -7.96
C ILE A 138 -9.56 7.28 -8.05
N TYR A 139 -8.89 7.13 -6.91
CA TYR A 139 -7.46 6.83 -6.88
C TYR A 139 -7.19 5.38 -7.30
N THR A 140 -8.14 4.46 -7.10
CA THR A 140 -8.05 3.12 -7.68
C THR A 140 -8.09 3.17 -9.21
N ALA A 141 -8.99 3.97 -9.79
CA ALA A 141 -9.03 4.16 -11.25
C ALA A 141 -7.74 4.83 -11.77
N LEU A 142 -7.24 5.86 -11.08
CA LEU A 142 -5.99 6.54 -11.44
C LEU A 142 -4.77 5.62 -11.34
N SER A 143 -4.73 4.72 -10.36
CA SER A 143 -3.59 3.84 -10.09
C SER A 143 -3.27 2.85 -11.21
N VAL A 144 -4.20 2.64 -12.14
CA VAL A 144 -3.98 1.79 -13.33
C VAL A 144 -2.98 2.41 -14.30
N PHE A 145 -2.79 3.73 -14.24
CA PHE A 145 -1.99 4.48 -15.19
C PHE A 145 -0.70 4.99 -14.55
N PRO A 146 0.48 4.67 -15.10
CA PRO A 146 1.76 5.11 -14.53
C PRO A 146 1.96 6.63 -14.58
N GLU A 147 1.27 7.36 -15.46
CA GLU A 147 1.30 8.83 -15.49
C GLU A 147 0.75 9.48 -14.22
N ASN A 148 -0.05 8.73 -13.45
CA ASN A 148 -0.64 9.13 -12.19
C ASN A 148 0.22 8.63 -11.01
N TYR A 149 1.52 8.91 -11.03
CA TYR A 149 2.51 8.30 -10.12
C TYR A 149 2.10 8.30 -8.63
N PRO A 150 1.61 9.41 -8.03
CA PRO A 150 1.21 9.40 -6.61
C PRO A 150 0.09 8.42 -6.26
N TYR A 151 -0.69 8.01 -7.27
CA TYR A 151 -1.82 7.09 -7.13
C TYR A 151 -1.45 5.65 -7.50
N ALA A 152 -0.53 5.49 -8.46
CA ALA A 152 0.06 4.20 -8.83
C ALA A 152 0.97 3.67 -7.71
N GLU A 153 1.83 4.53 -7.17
CA GLU A 153 2.78 4.25 -6.08
C GLU A 153 2.51 5.12 -4.84
N PRO A 154 1.37 4.91 -4.15
CA PRO A 154 1.03 5.66 -2.95
C PRO A 154 1.91 5.25 -1.77
N TYR A 155 2.09 6.16 -0.82
CA TYR A 155 2.62 5.79 0.49
C TYR A 155 1.70 4.77 1.14
N ARG A 156 2.29 3.68 1.65
CA ARG A 156 1.57 2.52 2.15
C ARG A 156 1.92 2.25 3.59
N PHE A 157 0.89 2.15 4.41
CA PHE A 157 0.98 1.81 5.83
C PHE A 157 0.14 0.58 6.12
N THR A 158 0.50 -0.15 7.18
CA THR A 158 -0.37 -1.21 7.69
C THR A 158 -1.50 -0.58 8.49
N VAL A 159 -2.72 -1.13 8.39
CA VAL A 159 -3.87 -0.61 9.14
C VAL A 159 -3.60 -0.65 10.66
N SER A 160 -2.89 -1.68 11.13
CA SER A 160 -2.48 -1.82 12.53
C SER A 160 -1.50 -0.75 13.02
N ALA A 161 -0.78 -0.08 12.13
CA ALA A 161 0.18 0.96 12.49
C ALA A 161 -0.43 2.36 12.58
N ARG A 162 -1.73 2.52 12.29
CA ARG A 162 -2.40 3.83 12.31
C ARG A 162 -2.20 4.58 13.62
N ASP A 163 -2.55 3.93 14.73
CA ASP A 163 -2.49 4.57 16.06
C ASP A 163 -1.04 4.70 16.54
N GLU A 164 -0.18 3.75 16.15
CA GLU A 164 1.25 3.72 16.49
C GLU A 164 2.00 4.92 15.88
N TRP A 165 1.59 5.39 14.69
CA TRP A 165 2.27 6.47 13.97
C TRP A 165 2.11 7.84 14.60
N PHE A 166 0.91 8.16 15.09
CA PHE A 166 0.65 9.45 15.71
C PHE A 166 0.95 9.47 17.21
N LYS A 167 1.14 8.29 17.80
CA LYS A 167 1.55 8.15 19.19
C LYS A 167 2.89 8.86 19.41
N ASP A 168 2.94 9.72 20.43
CA ASP A 168 4.13 10.49 20.83
C ASP A 168 4.69 11.42 19.73
N SER A 169 3.93 11.68 18.65
CA SER A 169 4.36 12.55 17.54
C SER A 169 4.43 14.05 17.90
N GLY A 170 3.79 14.47 19.00
CA GLY A 170 3.64 15.87 19.39
C GLY A 170 2.70 16.69 18.48
N LEU A 171 2.06 16.05 17.48
CA LEU A 171 1.09 16.71 16.60
C LEU A 171 -0.21 17.03 17.33
N LYS A 172 -0.82 18.15 16.97
CA LYS A 172 -2.12 18.53 17.53
C LYS A 172 -3.22 17.61 17.00
N PRO A 173 -4.28 17.32 17.79
CA PRO A 173 -5.37 16.45 17.36
C PRO A 173 -6.03 16.89 16.04
N GLU A 174 -6.11 18.19 15.78
CA GLU A 174 -6.71 18.72 14.55
C GLU A 174 -5.86 18.39 13.31
N THR A 175 -4.53 18.37 13.47
CA THR A 175 -3.61 17.97 12.40
C THR A 175 -3.70 16.47 12.13
N ILE A 176 -3.79 15.66 13.18
CA ILE A 176 -3.99 14.21 13.06
C ILE A 176 -5.30 13.93 12.32
N ALA A 177 -6.41 14.52 12.76
CA ALA A 177 -7.71 14.36 12.12
C ALA A 177 -7.71 14.81 10.65
N LEU A 178 -6.94 15.86 10.33
CA LEU A 178 -6.77 16.30 8.95
C LEU A 178 -6.06 15.23 8.11
N VAL A 179 -4.91 14.72 8.58
CA VAL A 179 -4.17 13.68 7.86
C VAL A 179 -5.03 12.43 7.70
N GLU A 180 -5.72 11.99 8.76
CA GLU A 180 -6.61 10.83 8.73
C GLU A 180 -7.69 10.93 7.65
N ARG A 181 -8.25 12.13 7.43
CA ARG A 181 -9.24 12.36 6.36
C ARG A 181 -8.65 12.17 4.96
N LEU A 182 -7.36 12.43 4.77
CA LEU A 182 -6.66 12.25 3.50
C LEU A 182 -6.26 10.78 3.24
N LEU A 183 -6.35 9.92 4.25
CA LEU A 183 -6.05 8.50 4.12
C LEU A 183 -7.24 7.74 3.52
N PHE A 184 -6.93 6.69 2.75
CA PHE A 184 -7.94 5.77 2.23
C PHE A 184 -7.46 4.32 2.32
N GLN A 185 -8.39 3.38 2.42
CA GLN A 185 -8.06 1.97 2.60
C GLN A 185 -8.21 1.17 1.30
N ARG A 186 -7.18 0.38 0.97
CA ARG A 186 -7.21 -0.61 -0.12
C ARG A 186 -6.71 -1.95 0.39
N GLY A 187 -7.63 -2.91 0.55
CA GLY A 187 -7.33 -4.19 1.19
C GLY A 187 -6.92 -4.00 2.66
N ASN A 188 -5.79 -4.59 3.06
CA ASN A 188 -5.23 -4.45 4.41
C ASN A 188 -4.20 -3.31 4.53
N SER A 189 -4.19 -2.39 3.57
CA SER A 189 -3.29 -1.23 3.56
C SER A 189 -4.05 0.08 3.71
N LEU A 190 -3.48 0.98 4.49
CA LEU A 190 -3.85 2.38 4.54
C LEU A 190 -2.92 3.15 3.60
N LEU A 191 -3.49 4.02 2.77
CA LEU A 191 -2.79 4.68 1.68
C LEU A 191 -2.86 6.19 1.79
N PHE A 192 -1.80 6.85 1.34
CA PHE A 192 -1.70 8.31 1.21
C PHE A 192 -1.07 8.68 -0.13
N SER A 193 -1.78 9.51 -0.91
CA SER A 193 -1.36 9.98 -2.24
C SER A 193 -1.31 11.50 -2.36
N ASP A 194 -1.77 12.20 -1.33
CA ASP A 194 -2.09 13.63 -1.37
C ASP A 194 -0.95 14.49 -0.81
N GLN A 195 0.31 14.04 -0.91
CA GLN A 195 1.45 14.78 -0.33
C GLN A 195 1.59 16.21 -0.87
N ALA A 196 1.11 16.49 -2.08
CA ALA A 196 1.17 17.82 -2.67
C ALA A 196 0.11 18.78 -2.08
N LEU A 197 -0.86 18.29 -1.29
CA LEU A 197 -1.87 19.13 -0.66
C LEU A 197 -1.39 19.75 0.66
N VAL A 198 -0.37 19.13 1.30
CA VAL A 198 0.06 19.42 2.68
C VAL A 198 1.45 20.05 2.75
#